data_AF-A0A8H3U7I2-F1
#
_entry.id   AF-A0A8H3U7I2-F1
#
_cell.length_a   1.000
_cell.length_b   1.000
_cell.length_c   1.000
_cell.angle_alpha   90.00
_cell.angle_beta   90.00
_cell.angle_gamma   90.00
#
_symmetry.space_group_name_H-M   'P 1'
#
loop_
_entity.id
_entity.type
_entity.pdbx_description
1 polymer ?
#
loop_
_entity_poly.entity_id
_entity_poly.type
_entity_poly.pdbx_seq_one_letter_code
_entity_poly.pdbx_strand_id
1 'polypeptide(L)'
;MSERLQIGFKAQVGRLFSQYAKLNLTDINSRHIKTHDRTHVCTFEICQYATSDLAHLRRHQEEKHAVPEENTWICTVSWCKKFGKEGFKRKDNLERHWKKHPGEPWHYG
;
A
#
# COMPACT_ATOMS: atom_id res chain seq x y z
N MET A 1 -37.85 24.83 19.70
CA MET A 1 -38.73 23.72 19.26
C MET A 1 -38.24 23.32 17.87
N SER A 2 -37.40 22.28 17.81
CA SER A 2 -37.75 20.93 17.26
C SER A 2 -37.98 20.99 15.74
N GLU A 3 -37.35 20.23 14.83
CA GLU A 3 -36.95 18.82 14.94
C GLU A 3 -36.03 18.39 13.75
N ARG A 4 -34.97 17.65 14.09
CA ARG A 4 -34.39 16.41 13.50
C ARG A 4 -34.46 16.06 11.97
N LEU A 5 -33.25 15.71 11.49
CA LEU A 5 -32.80 14.49 10.78
C LEU A 5 -33.16 14.19 9.29
N GLN A 6 -32.07 14.10 8.50
CA GLN A 6 -31.59 12.96 7.68
C GLN A 6 -31.99 12.76 6.19
N ILE A 7 -30.94 12.41 5.41
CA ILE A 7 -30.86 11.70 4.10
C ILE A 7 -31.04 12.61 2.83
N GLY A 8 -30.22 12.59 1.78
CA GLY A 8 -29.22 11.59 1.36
C GLY A 8 -28.31 12.00 0.19
N PHE A 9 -27.07 11.53 0.35
CA PHE A 9 -26.05 11.07 -0.58
C PHE A 9 -26.48 10.67 -2.02
N LYS A 10 -26.74 11.61 -2.95
CA LYS A 10 -27.08 11.25 -4.36
C LYS A 10 -26.54 12.14 -5.50
N ALA A 11 -25.52 12.97 -5.29
CA ALA A 11 -25.10 13.93 -6.33
C ALA A 11 -23.65 13.76 -6.84
N GLN A 12 -23.14 12.52 -6.94
CA GLN A 12 -21.90 12.27 -7.70
C GLN A 12 -21.94 10.99 -8.55
N VAL A 13 -23.07 10.76 -9.21
CA VAL A 13 -23.19 9.79 -10.31
C VAL A 13 -23.56 10.52 -11.60
N GLY A 14 -22.70 11.46 -12.03
CA GLY A 14 -22.97 12.32 -13.19
C GLY A 14 -21.78 12.60 -14.11
N ARG A 15 -20.61 11.99 -13.87
CA ARG A 15 -19.40 12.24 -14.68
C ARG A 15 -18.58 10.98 -14.98
N LEU A 16 -19.20 9.87 -15.36
CA LEU A 16 -18.47 8.65 -15.79
C LEU A 16 -19.15 7.89 -16.94
N PHE A 17 -19.64 8.57 -17.99
CA PHE A 17 -20.22 7.86 -19.14
C PHE A 17 -19.61 8.17 -20.52
N SER A 18 -18.50 8.92 -20.62
CA SER A 18 -18.01 9.37 -21.95
C SER A 18 -16.76 8.69 -22.52
N GLN A 19 -16.12 7.72 -21.85
CA GLN A 19 -14.93 7.06 -22.43
C GLN A 19 -15.00 5.54 -22.57
N TYR A 20 -16.02 4.87 -22.01
CA TYR A 20 -16.05 3.42 -21.86
C TYR A 20 -16.97 2.66 -22.85
N ALA A 21 -17.40 3.28 -23.95
CA ALA A 21 -18.31 2.64 -24.91
C ALA A 21 -17.65 1.61 -25.86
N LYS A 22 -16.39 1.20 -25.64
CA LYS A 22 -15.66 0.32 -26.58
C LYS A 22 -14.96 -0.90 -25.97
N LEU A 23 -15.04 -1.14 -24.66
CA LEU A 23 -14.38 -2.29 -24.04
C LEU A 23 -15.43 -3.16 -23.35
N ASN A 24 -15.50 -4.43 -23.75
CA ASN A 24 -16.39 -5.46 -23.23
C ASN A 24 -16.43 -5.43 -21.69
N LEU A 25 -17.60 -5.10 -21.13
CA LEU A 25 -17.87 -5.04 -19.69
C LEU A 25 -17.65 -6.38 -18.98
N THR A 26 -17.46 -7.48 -19.72
CA THR A 26 -17.18 -8.82 -19.19
C THR A 26 -15.73 -9.05 -18.81
N ASP A 27 -14.80 -8.16 -19.19
CA ASP A 27 -13.35 -8.31 -18.94
C ASP A 27 -12.77 -7.21 -18.03
N ILE A 28 -13.61 -6.52 -17.26
CA ILE A 28 -13.10 -5.73 -16.14
C ILE A 28 -12.66 -6.72 -15.07
N ASN A 29 -11.39 -7.12 -15.12
CA ASN A 29 -10.74 -8.02 -14.17
C ASN A 29 -11.23 -7.74 -12.75
N SER A 30 -11.97 -8.68 -12.16
CA SER A 30 -12.64 -8.53 -10.87
C SER A 30 -11.70 -8.09 -9.75
N ARG A 31 -10.39 -8.36 -9.89
CA ARG A 31 -9.33 -7.88 -9.00
C ARG A 31 -9.18 -6.36 -9.03
N HIS A 32 -9.27 -5.72 -10.19
CA HIS A 32 -9.20 -4.26 -10.33
C HIS A 32 -10.41 -3.58 -9.68
N ILE A 33 -11.63 -4.12 -9.88
CA ILE A 33 -12.85 -3.55 -9.29
C ILE A 33 -12.75 -3.52 -7.76
N LYS A 34 -12.24 -4.60 -7.15
CA LYS A 34 -12.00 -4.67 -5.70
C LYS A 34 -11.07 -3.57 -5.18
N THR A 35 -10.18 -3.01 -6.01
CA THR A 35 -9.30 -1.92 -5.57
C THR A 35 -10.02 -0.60 -5.32
N HIS A 36 -11.21 -0.42 -5.93
CA HIS A 36 -12.08 0.72 -5.68
C HIS A 36 -12.84 0.59 -4.36
N ASP A 37 -12.96 -0.62 -3.82
CA ASP A 37 -13.62 -0.89 -2.54
C ASP A 37 -12.61 -0.75 -1.38
N ARG A 38 -12.37 0.49 -0.92
CA ARG A 38 -11.39 0.81 0.14
C ARG A 38 -11.99 0.60 1.53
N THR A 39 -12.40 -0.62 1.83
CA THR A 39 -13.10 -1.00 3.07
C THR A 39 -12.22 -0.92 4.33
N HIS A 40 -10.89 -1.01 4.18
CA HIS A 40 -9.95 -1.02 5.30
C HIS A 40 -9.30 0.34 5.48
N VAL A 41 -9.80 1.11 6.45
CA VAL A 41 -9.35 2.47 6.78
C VAL A 41 -8.39 2.46 7.96
N CYS A 42 -7.34 3.28 7.90
CA CYS A 42 -6.44 3.48 9.02
C CYS A 42 -7.13 4.24 10.15
N THR A 43 -7.02 3.71 11.37
CA THR A 43 -7.66 4.26 12.57
C THR A 43 -6.77 5.26 13.32
N PHE A 44 -5.56 5.53 12.84
CA PHE A 44 -4.65 6.47 13.49
C PHE A 44 -5.15 7.90 13.29
N GLU A 45 -5.10 8.73 14.33
CA GLU A 45 -5.57 10.11 14.24
C GLU A 45 -4.87 10.85 13.10
N ILE A 46 -5.59 11.74 12.42
CA ILE A 46 -5.16 12.51 11.23
C ILE A 46 -4.71 11.71 10.00
N CYS A 47 -4.71 10.36 10.04
CA CYS A 47 -4.36 9.52 8.90
C CYS A 47 -5.58 9.17 8.05
N GLN A 48 -5.61 9.61 6.78
CA GLN A 48 -6.71 9.33 5.84
C GLN A 48 -6.44 8.15 4.91
N TYR A 49 -5.50 7.26 5.28
CA TYR A 49 -5.15 6.12 4.45
C TYR A 49 -6.25 5.05 4.45
N ALA A 50 -6.63 4.56 3.27
CA ALA A 50 -7.59 3.47 3.12
C ALA A 50 -7.18 2.56 1.95
N THR A 51 -7.45 1.27 2.10
CA THR A 51 -7.07 0.22 1.14
C THR A 51 -8.15 -0.85 1.08
N SER A 52 -8.15 -1.62 -0.01
CA SER A 52 -9.04 -2.77 -0.23
C SER A 52 -8.50 -4.07 0.38
N ASP A 53 -7.27 -4.05 0.89
CA ASP A 53 -6.58 -5.23 1.42
C ASP A 53 -6.11 -4.96 2.86
N LEU A 54 -6.53 -5.83 3.79
CA LEU A 54 -6.16 -5.75 5.20
C LEU A 54 -4.64 -5.89 5.42
N ALA A 55 -3.95 -6.72 4.64
CA ALA A 55 -2.50 -6.87 4.75
C ALA A 55 -1.77 -5.56 4.41
N HIS A 56 -2.29 -4.83 3.43
CA HIS A 56 -1.77 -3.50 3.09
C HIS A 56 -2.04 -2.46 4.20
N LEU A 57 -3.18 -2.56 4.90
CA LEU A 57 -3.48 -1.66 6.00
C LEU A 57 -2.55 -1.90 7.19
N ARG A 58 -2.36 -3.17 7.59
CA ARG A 58 -1.44 -3.54 8.67
C ARG A 58 -0.03 -3.04 8.39
N ARG A 59 0.46 -3.31 7.17
CA ARG A 59 1.76 -2.82 6.71
C ARG A 59 1.86 -1.30 6.75
N HIS A 60 0.82 -0.58 6.32
CA HIS A 60 0.80 0.88 6.39
C HIS A 60 0.95 1.36 7.84
N GLN A 61 0.25 0.72 8.78
CA GLN A 61 0.35 1.06 10.20
C GLN A 61 1.75 0.81 10.75
N GLU A 62 2.35 -0.34 10.43
CA GLU A 62 3.74 -0.65 10.78
C GLU A 62 4.72 0.38 10.21
N GLU A 63 4.58 0.77 8.94
CA GLU A 63 5.55 1.66 8.29
C GLU A 63 5.41 3.15 8.68
N LYS A 64 4.21 3.58 9.06
CA LYS A 64 3.89 5.02 9.23
C LYS A 64 3.58 5.42 10.65
N HIS A 65 3.11 4.47 11.47
CA HIS A 65 2.61 4.76 12.81
C HIS A 65 3.33 3.95 13.91
N ALA A 66 4.15 2.95 13.55
CA ALA A 66 4.99 2.29 14.54
C ALA A 66 6.18 3.18 14.96
N VAL A 67 6.58 3.03 16.21
CA VAL A 67 7.82 3.60 16.77
C VAL A 67 8.99 2.98 16.00
N PRO A 68 10.03 3.76 15.60
CA PRO A 68 11.09 3.24 14.75
C PRO A 68 11.89 2.15 15.48
N GLU A 69 11.59 0.90 15.15
CA GLU A 69 12.46 -0.22 15.42
C GLU A 69 13.68 -0.11 14.49
N GLU A 70 14.85 -0.48 15.00
CA GLU A 70 16.07 -0.52 14.20
C GLU A 70 15.85 -1.39 12.95
N ASN A 71 16.19 -0.89 11.77
CA ASN A 71 15.90 -1.60 10.53
C ASN A 71 16.73 -2.89 10.46
N THR A 72 16.06 -4.03 10.66
CA THR A 72 16.66 -5.37 10.70
C THR A 72 17.10 -5.91 9.34
N TRP A 73 16.66 -5.32 8.23
CA TRP A 73 17.00 -5.86 6.90
C TRP A 73 18.22 -5.15 6.33
N ILE A 74 19.44 -5.62 6.63
CA ILE A 74 20.67 -4.98 6.13
C ILE A 74 21.25 -5.67 4.89
N CYS A 75 22.01 -4.91 4.10
CA CYS A 75 22.82 -5.46 3.02
C CYS A 75 24.19 -5.88 3.57
N THR A 76 24.59 -7.13 3.30
CA THR A 76 25.83 -7.75 3.79
C THR A 76 26.91 -7.89 2.71
N VAL A 77 26.64 -7.41 1.49
CA VAL A 77 27.60 -7.45 0.38
C VAL A 77 28.63 -6.33 0.56
N SER A 78 29.89 -6.68 0.81
CA SER A 78 30.96 -5.76 1.24
C SER A 78 31.26 -4.62 0.26
N TRP A 79 31.15 -4.86 -1.05
CA TRP A 79 31.36 -3.85 -2.08
C TRP A 79 30.12 -2.97 -2.33
N CYS A 80 28.99 -3.25 -1.66
CA CYS A 80 27.77 -2.48 -1.83
C CYS A 80 27.86 -1.13 -1.11
N LYS A 81 27.41 -0.06 -1.78
CA LYS A 81 27.24 1.27 -1.16
C LYS A 81 26.27 1.30 0.03
N LYS A 82 25.45 0.27 0.22
CA LYS A 82 24.52 0.09 1.34
C LYS A 82 24.98 -0.95 2.37
N PHE A 83 26.20 -1.48 2.23
CA PHE A 83 26.79 -2.42 3.18
C PHE A 83 26.81 -1.83 4.60
N GLY A 84 26.23 -2.56 5.56
CA GLY A 84 26.26 -2.21 6.99
C GLY A 84 25.68 -0.83 7.35
N LYS A 85 24.95 -0.18 6.43
CA LYS A 85 24.25 1.09 6.67
C LYS A 85 22.89 0.82 7.31
N GLU A 86 22.16 1.89 7.63
CA GLU A 86 20.75 1.82 8.02
C GLU A 86 20.00 0.83 7.13
N GLY A 87 19.44 -0.22 7.75
CA GLY A 87 18.77 -1.30 7.05
C GLY A 87 17.58 -0.81 6.23
N PHE A 88 17.08 -1.67 5.36
CA PHE A 88 15.80 -1.47 4.71
C PHE A 88 14.69 -1.61 5.75
N LYS A 89 13.69 -0.73 5.67
CA LYS A 89 12.49 -0.82 6.51
C LYS A 89 11.70 -2.14 6.30
N ARG A 90 12.00 -2.89 5.23
CA ARG A 90 11.27 -4.09 4.82
C ARG A 90 12.14 -5.09 4.08
N LYS A 91 11.79 -6.37 4.23
CA LYS A 91 12.42 -7.49 3.53
C LYS A 91 12.32 -7.40 2.01
N ASP A 92 11.14 -7.10 1.45
CA ASP A 92 10.95 -7.03 -0.01
C ASP A 92 11.75 -5.88 -0.66
N ASN A 93 12.02 -4.81 0.10
CA ASN A 93 12.94 -3.77 -0.33
C ASN A 93 14.38 -4.27 -0.40
N LEU A 94 14.83 -5.07 0.57
CA LEU A 94 16.13 -5.73 0.54
C LEU A 94 16.20 -6.76 -0.60
N GLU A 95 15.16 -7.58 -0.81
CA GLU A 95 15.10 -8.55 -1.92
C GLU A 95 15.23 -7.86 -3.28
N ARG A 96 14.47 -6.77 -3.49
CA ARG A 96 14.58 -5.95 -4.71
C ARG A 96 15.96 -5.31 -4.84
N HIS A 97 16.55 -4.86 -3.75
CA HIS A 97 17.91 -4.34 -3.75
C HIS A 97 18.94 -5.41 -4.11
N TRP A 98 18.77 -6.63 -3.59
CA TRP A 98 19.70 -7.75 -3.79
C TRP A 98 19.86 -8.15 -5.24
N LYS A 99 18.83 -7.93 -6.07
CA LYS A 99 18.93 -8.13 -7.54
C LYS A 99 20.07 -7.34 -8.20
N LYS A 100 20.67 -6.37 -7.50
CA LYS A 100 21.85 -5.61 -7.94
C LYS A 100 23.19 -6.30 -7.63
N HIS A 101 23.18 -7.44 -6.93
CA HIS A 101 24.36 -8.21 -6.53
C HIS A 101 24.40 -9.53 -7.30
N PRO A 102 24.67 -9.51 -8.62
CA PRO A 102 24.70 -10.74 -9.40
C PRO A 102 25.82 -11.66 -8.88
N GLY A 103 25.51 -12.94 -8.69
CA GLY A 103 26.47 -13.95 -8.22
C GLY A 103 26.70 -13.97 -6.71
N GLU A 104 26.20 -12.98 -5.95
CA GLU A 104 26.31 -12.99 -4.49
C GLU A 104 25.18 -13.84 -3.86
N PRO A 105 25.50 -14.80 -2.98
CA PRO A 105 24.51 -15.66 -2.33
C PRO A 105 23.64 -14.87 -1.37
N TRP A 106 22.34 -15.15 -1.37
CA TRP A 106 21.37 -14.40 -0.59
C TRP A 106 21.62 -14.57 0.92
N HIS A 107 22.09 -13.51 1.58
CA HIS A 107 22.33 -13.48 3.02
C HIS A 107 21.76 -12.20 3.63
N TYR A 108 20.95 -12.36 4.68
CA TYR A 108 20.53 -11.24 5.55
C TYR A 108 21.13 -11.45 6.94
N GLY A 109 21.52 -10.35 7.58
CA GLY A 109 21.86 -10.26 8.99
C GLY A 109 20.82 -9.43 9.71
#